data_AF-A0A3G2UV72-F1
#
_entry.id   AF-A0A3G2UV72-F1
#
_cell.length_a   1.000
_cell.length_b   1.000
_cell.length_c   1.000
_cell.angle_alpha   90.00
_cell.angle_beta   90.00
_cell.angle_gamma   90.00
#
_symmetry.space_group_name_H-M   'P 1'
#
loop_
_entity.id
_entity.type
_entity.pdbx_description
1 polymer ?
#
loop_
_entity_poly.entity_id
_entity_poly.type
_entity_poly.pdbx_seq_one_letter_code
_entity_poly.pdbx_strand_id
1 'polypeptide(L)'
;MKGADQCPRCASRRTADIDAPSPDGFYARVIRGCYNCQTIWEPYDPADTIDPSERYASFIEPCNNCAFRPGSPEQADTEEWKATMASLKAGGQFYCHKGVPIDPQNDNGFAYPADGKDKAKMRLCRGFLNMWGANILKQMNAETSHV
;
A
#
# COMPACT_ATOMS: atom_id res chain seq x y z
N MET A 1 3.51 13.44 18.14
CA MET A 1 3.93 12.67 16.95
C MET A 1 2.88 12.81 15.85
N LYS A 2 3.19 12.47 14.59
CA LYS A 2 2.30 12.80 13.46
C LYS A 2 1.12 11.82 13.29
N GLY A 3 -0.10 12.32 13.15
CA GLY A 3 -1.34 11.53 12.98
C GLY A 3 -1.70 11.20 11.52
N ALA A 4 -2.72 10.36 11.33
CA ALA A 4 -3.26 9.98 10.01
C ALA A 4 -3.84 11.16 9.20
N ASP A 5 -4.33 12.15 9.93
CA ASP A 5 -4.86 13.43 9.46
C ASP A 5 -3.77 14.45 9.12
N GLN A 6 -2.49 14.06 9.20
CA GLN A 6 -1.36 14.97 9.06
C GLN A 6 -0.48 14.63 7.86
N CYS A 7 0.13 15.68 7.31
CA CYS A 7 1.10 15.53 6.24
C CYS A 7 2.27 14.61 6.66
N PRO A 8 2.58 13.55 5.88
CA PRO A 8 3.67 12.64 6.21
C PRO A 8 5.01 13.36 6.27
N ARG A 9 5.21 14.40 5.45
CA ARG A 9 6.45 15.19 5.41
C ARG A 9 6.57 16.19 6.56
N CYS A 10 5.58 17.05 6.80
CA CYS A 10 5.72 18.17 7.75
C CYS A 10 4.82 18.15 8.99
N ALA A 11 4.00 17.11 9.20
CA ALA A 11 3.01 17.02 10.28
C ALA A 11 1.84 18.02 10.20
N SER A 12 1.80 18.90 9.20
CA SER A 12 0.72 19.88 9.11
C SER A 12 -0.63 19.20 8.92
N ARG A 13 -1.64 19.70 9.65
CA ARG A 13 -3.06 19.38 9.47
C ARG A 13 -3.74 20.22 8.38
N ARG A 14 -3.03 21.21 7.83
CA ARG A 14 -3.55 22.03 6.73
C ARG A 14 -3.40 21.24 5.44
N THR A 15 -4.44 20.48 5.12
CA THR A 15 -4.51 19.63 3.94
C THR A 15 -5.78 19.88 3.13
N ALA A 16 -5.76 19.51 1.86
CA ALA A 16 -6.94 19.45 1.00
C ALA A 16 -7.02 18.10 0.31
N ASP A 17 -8.23 17.55 0.24
CA ASP A 17 -8.53 16.44 -0.64
C ASP A 17 -8.77 17.00 -2.04
N ILE A 18 -8.10 16.39 -3.01
CA ILE A 18 -8.08 16.79 -4.41
C ILE A 18 -8.70 15.61 -5.16
N ASP A 19 -9.83 15.84 -5.81
CA ASP A 19 -10.38 14.89 -6.77
C ASP A 19 -9.42 14.85 -7.96
N ALA A 20 -8.73 13.73 -8.10
CA ALA A 20 -7.77 13.47 -9.15
C ALA A 20 -8.31 12.31 -10.00
N PRO A 21 -9.37 12.56 -10.81
CA PRO A 21 -9.84 11.58 -11.76
C PRO A 21 -8.73 11.39 -12.78
N SER A 22 -8.04 10.27 -12.67
CA SER A 22 -6.97 9.94 -13.58
C SER A 22 -7.55 9.51 -14.94
N PRO A 23 -7.21 10.17 -16.06
CA PRO A 23 -7.51 9.66 -17.39
C PRO A 23 -6.63 8.45 -17.77
N ASP A 24 -5.38 8.39 -17.28
CA ASP A 24 -4.33 7.44 -17.73
C ASP A 24 -3.36 6.91 -16.63
N GLY A 25 -3.74 6.82 -15.35
CA GLY A 25 -2.99 6.00 -14.38
C GLY A 25 -2.57 6.62 -13.03
N PHE A 26 -3.40 7.45 -12.41
CA PHE A 26 -3.37 7.57 -10.95
C PHE A 26 -4.36 6.58 -10.32
N TYR A 27 -3.83 5.65 -9.53
CA TYR A 27 -4.57 4.52 -9.00
C TYR A 27 -5.72 4.91 -8.05
N ALA A 28 -5.65 6.09 -7.42
CA ALA A 28 -6.69 6.59 -6.52
C ALA A 28 -7.43 7.79 -7.12
N ARG A 29 -8.77 7.78 -6.98
CA ARG A 29 -9.65 8.91 -7.35
C ARG A 29 -9.39 10.17 -6.52
N VAL A 30 -8.99 10.00 -5.26
CA VAL A 30 -8.75 11.11 -4.34
C VAL A 30 -7.32 11.05 -3.85
N ILE A 31 -6.61 12.18 -3.97
CA ILE A 31 -5.28 12.40 -3.38
C ILE A 31 -5.37 13.54 -2.37
N ARG A 32 -4.47 13.56 -1.38
CA ARG A 32 -4.41 14.61 -0.37
C ARG A 32 -3.14 15.43 -0.56
N GLY A 33 -3.29 16.76 -0.61
CA GLY A 33 -2.20 17.72 -0.68
C GLY A 33 -2.03 18.50 0.63
N CYS A 34 -0.79 18.86 0.99
CA CYS A 34 -0.50 19.73 2.12
C CYS A 34 -0.33 21.19 1.68
N TYR A 35 -1.05 22.12 2.30
CA TYR A 35 -0.89 23.56 2.02
C TYR A 35 0.47 24.12 2.42
N ASN A 36 1.12 23.54 3.43
CA ASN A 36 2.37 24.10 3.97
C ASN A 36 3.60 23.67 3.18
N CYS A 37 3.70 22.39 2.80
CA CYS A 37 4.89 21.85 2.13
C CYS A 37 4.59 21.21 0.78
N GLN A 38 3.36 21.36 0.27
CA GLN A 38 2.91 20.92 -1.05
C GLN A 38 3.10 19.43 -1.34
N THR A 39 3.39 18.64 -0.31
CA THR A 39 3.48 17.18 -0.43
C THR A 39 2.11 16.62 -0.76
N ILE A 40 2.07 15.63 -1.65
CA ILE A 40 0.86 14.94 -2.06
C ILE A 40 1.01 13.45 -1.69
N TRP A 41 -0.07 12.81 -1.24
CA TRP A 41 -0.11 11.38 -0.93
C TRP A 41 -1.51 10.82 -1.09
N GLU A 42 -1.64 9.50 -1.21
CA GLU A 42 -2.95 8.86 -1.11
C GLU A 42 -3.41 8.80 0.36
N PRO A 43 -4.58 9.34 0.71
CA PRO A 43 -5.08 9.30 2.08
C PRO A 43 -5.42 7.87 2.50
N TYR A 44 -5.50 7.64 3.81
CA TYR A 44 -6.07 6.43 4.39
C TYR A 44 -7.09 6.80 5.46
N ASP A 45 -8.09 5.93 5.66
CA ASP A 45 -9.05 6.08 6.74
C ASP A 45 -8.51 5.40 8.01
N PRO A 46 -8.37 6.13 9.14
CA PRO A 46 -8.02 5.51 10.42
C PRO A 46 -9.00 4.43 10.87
N ALA A 47 -10.28 4.49 10.48
CA ALA A 47 -11.26 3.45 10.81
C ALA A 47 -10.89 2.08 10.24
N ASP A 48 -10.07 2.06 9.17
CA ASP A 48 -9.60 0.83 8.56
C ASP A 48 -8.39 0.22 9.31
N THR A 49 -7.86 0.85 10.36
CA THR A 49 -6.70 0.33 11.12
C THR A 49 -7.11 -0.68 12.19
N ILE A 50 -6.40 -1.83 12.25
CA ILE A 50 -6.64 -2.90 13.24
C ILE A 50 -6.33 -2.40 14.66
N ASP A 51 -5.22 -1.69 14.82
CA ASP A 51 -4.82 -1.06 16.06
C ASP A 51 -4.71 0.45 15.79
N PRO A 52 -5.70 1.25 16.24
CA PRO A 52 -5.68 2.70 16.08
C PRO A 52 -4.50 3.38 16.79
N SER A 53 -3.85 2.69 17.72
CA SER A 53 -2.63 3.15 18.38
C SER A 53 -1.36 2.80 17.59
N GLU A 54 -1.40 1.79 16.73
CA GLU A 54 -0.30 1.42 15.83
C GLU A 54 -0.33 2.30 14.58
N ARG A 55 0.52 3.33 14.60
CA ARG A 55 0.63 4.35 13.56
C ARG A 55 0.91 3.77 12.16
N TYR A 56 1.61 2.64 12.09
CA TYR A 56 2.00 2.00 10.84
C TYR A 56 1.17 0.73 10.58
N ALA A 57 0.00 0.62 11.22
CA ALA A 57 -0.89 -0.50 11.00
C ALA A 57 -1.25 -0.62 9.51
N SER A 58 -1.27 -1.86 9.05
CA SER A 58 -1.87 -2.22 7.77
C SER A 58 -3.39 -2.24 7.95
N PHE A 59 -4.11 -1.76 6.94
CA PHE A 59 -5.59 -1.69 6.98
C PHE A 59 -6.24 -3.08 7.08
N ILE A 60 -7.51 -3.17 7.50
CA ILE A 60 -8.27 -4.42 7.64
C ILE A 60 -8.49 -5.06 6.27
N GLU A 61 -8.87 -4.25 5.27
CA GLU A 61 -9.16 -4.66 3.91
C GLU A 61 -8.09 -4.15 2.92
N PRO A 62 -7.88 -4.83 1.78
CA PRO A 62 -7.09 -4.27 0.69
C PRO A 62 -7.67 -2.92 0.27
N CYS A 63 -6.82 -1.92 0.03
CA CYS A 63 -7.32 -0.66 -0.53
C CYS A 63 -7.98 -0.90 -1.89
N ASN A 64 -8.92 -0.01 -2.25
CA ASN A 64 -9.69 -0.07 -3.50
C ASN A 64 -8.82 -0.04 -4.78
N ASN A 65 -7.56 0.35 -4.66
CA ASN A 65 -6.58 0.40 -5.72
C ASN A 65 -5.39 -0.56 -5.49
N CYS A 66 -5.52 -1.51 -4.57
CA CYS A 66 -4.50 -2.52 -4.30
C CYS A 66 -4.34 -3.50 -5.47
N ALA A 67 -3.12 -3.71 -5.97
CA ALA A 67 -2.83 -4.73 -6.98
C ALA A 67 -3.10 -6.19 -6.51
N PHE A 68 -3.25 -6.42 -5.21
CA PHE A 68 -3.54 -7.75 -4.64
C PHE A 68 -5.02 -7.96 -4.31
N ARG A 69 -5.91 -7.01 -4.62
CA ARG A 69 -7.36 -7.21 -4.44
C ARG A 69 -7.88 -8.18 -5.52
N PRO A 70 -8.88 -9.04 -5.23
CA PRO A 70 -9.47 -9.89 -6.27
C PRO A 70 -9.98 -9.06 -7.46
N GLY A 71 -9.63 -9.48 -8.68
CA GLY A 71 -10.07 -8.81 -9.91
C GLY A 71 -9.36 -7.48 -10.20
N SER A 72 -8.22 -7.22 -9.57
CA SER A 72 -7.40 -6.06 -9.96
C SER A 72 -6.93 -6.22 -11.41
N PRO A 73 -6.85 -5.13 -12.20
CA PRO A 73 -6.37 -5.20 -13.58
C PRO A 73 -4.93 -5.72 -13.67
N GLU A 74 -4.11 -5.45 -12.64
CA GLU A 74 -2.74 -5.94 -12.54
C GLU A 74 -2.66 -7.47 -12.47
N GLN A 75 -3.69 -8.16 -11.98
CA GLN A 75 -3.70 -9.63 -11.86
C GLN A 75 -4.04 -10.38 -13.15
N ALA A 76 -4.48 -9.70 -14.21
CA ALA A 76 -4.80 -10.30 -15.51
C ALA A 76 -3.51 -10.65 -16.27
N ASP A 77 -2.69 -11.51 -15.66
CA ASP A 77 -1.43 -12.13 -16.08
C ASP A 77 -0.59 -11.35 -17.13
N THR A 78 -0.27 -10.09 -16.79
CA THR A 78 0.74 -9.29 -17.48
C THR A 78 2.15 -9.79 -17.13
N GLU A 79 3.14 -9.57 -18.00
CA GLU A 79 4.54 -9.96 -17.72
C GLU A 79 5.09 -9.33 -16.42
N GLU A 80 4.65 -8.12 -16.10
CA GLU A 80 4.98 -7.40 -14.86
C GLU A 80 4.41 -8.08 -13.62
N TRP A 81 3.18 -8.61 -13.71
CA TRP A 81 2.56 -9.37 -12.63
C TRP A 81 3.31 -10.68 -12.38
N LYS A 82 3.68 -11.40 -13.44
CA LYS A 82 4.50 -12.62 -13.34
C LYS A 82 5.84 -12.33 -12.67
N ALA A 83 6.52 -11.26 -13.07
CA ALA A 83 7.79 -10.84 -12.46
C ALA A 83 7.62 -10.49 -10.97
N THR A 84 6.55 -9.76 -10.63
CA THR A 84 6.20 -9.44 -9.24
C THR A 84 5.99 -10.72 -8.42
N MET A 85 5.20 -11.66 -8.92
CA MET A 85 4.94 -12.92 -8.24
C MET A 85 6.19 -13.78 -8.10
N ALA A 86 7.09 -13.79 -9.08
CA ALA A 86 8.38 -14.47 -8.99
C ALA A 86 9.28 -13.86 -7.89
N SER A 87 9.36 -12.53 -7.84
CA SER A 87 10.09 -11.82 -6.77
C SER A 87 9.56 -12.17 -5.38
N LEU A 88 8.23 -12.18 -5.21
CA LEU A 88 7.61 -12.53 -3.93
C LEU A 88 7.87 -13.99 -3.54
N LYS A 89 7.83 -14.92 -4.49
CA LYS A 89 8.18 -16.34 -4.24
C LYS A 89 9.64 -16.51 -3.80
N ALA A 90 10.54 -15.64 -4.26
CA ALA A 90 11.94 -15.62 -3.86
C ALA A 90 12.19 -14.95 -2.49
N GLY A 91 11.13 -14.55 -1.77
CA GLY A 91 11.23 -13.89 -0.46
C GLY A 91 11.12 -12.36 -0.50
N GLY A 92 10.72 -11.79 -1.64
CA GLY A 92 10.41 -10.37 -1.74
C GLY A 92 9.28 -9.93 -0.80
N GLN A 93 9.26 -8.64 -0.46
CA GLN A 93 8.22 -8.02 0.37
C GLN A 93 7.48 -6.96 -0.44
N PHE A 94 6.21 -6.73 -0.11
CA PHE A 94 5.40 -5.69 -0.73
C PHE A 94 4.83 -4.73 0.32
N TYR A 95 5.03 -3.42 0.11
CA TYR A 95 4.66 -2.37 1.05
C TYR A 95 3.53 -1.48 0.54
N CYS A 96 2.68 -1.01 1.45
CA CYS A 96 1.56 -0.13 1.15
C CYS A 96 2.04 1.29 0.83
N HIS A 97 1.56 1.83 -0.29
CA HIS A 97 1.79 3.20 -0.76
C HIS A 97 0.86 4.25 -0.12
N LYS A 98 -0.25 3.84 0.51
CA LYS A 98 -1.13 4.78 1.23
C LYS A 98 -0.32 5.55 2.25
N GLY A 99 -0.53 6.86 2.37
CA GLY A 99 0.21 7.75 3.28
C GLY A 99 1.71 7.89 3.01
N VAL A 100 2.23 7.33 1.91
CA VAL A 100 3.58 7.59 1.41
C VAL A 100 3.52 8.79 0.45
N PRO A 101 4.44 9.76 0.52
CA PRO A 101 4.46 10.85 -0.44
C PRO A 101 4.60 10.33 -1.88
N ILE A 102 3.88 10.95 -2.80
CA ILE A 102 4.02 10.71 -4.24
C ILE A 102 5.30 11.40 -4.72
N ASP A 103 6.08 10.68 -5.52
CA ASP A 103 7.32 11.17 -6.11
C ASP A 103 7.51 10.57 -7.52
N PRO A 104 7.08 11.29 -8.57
CA PRO A 104 7.20 10.81 -9.95
C PRO A 104 8.64 10.64 -10.44
N GLN A 105 9.64 11.15 -9.70
CA GLN A 105 11.05 10.97 -10.04
C GLN A 105 11.62 9.68 -9.44
N ASN A 106 10.89 9.00 -8.55
CA ASN A 106 11.24 7.69 -8.04
C ASN A 106 10.74 6.61 -9.00
N ASP A 107 11.54 5.56 -9.24
CA ASP A 107 11.20 4.46 -10.16
C ASP A 107 9.86 3.78 -9.83
N ASN A 108 9.44 3.80 -8.57
CA ASN A 108 8.17 3.23 -8.12
C ASN A 108 7.04 4.28 -7.97
N GLY A 109 7.27 5.55 -8.29
CA GLY A 109 6.31 6.64 -8.19
C GLY A 109 6.00 7.16 -6.78
N PHE A 110 6.65 6.61 -5.75
CA PHE A 110 6.42 6.98 -4.35
C PHE A 110 7.75 7.18 -3.60
N ALA A 111 7.81 8.19 -2.73
CA ALA A 111 8.97 8.42 -1.86
C ALA A 111 8.95 7.47 -0.66
N TYR A 112 9.03 6.16 -0.92
CA TYR A 112 9.27 5.19 0.13
C TYR A 112 10.56 5.55 0.89
N PRO A 113 10.60 5.35 2.22
CA PRO A 113 11.85 5.41 2.96
C PRO A 113 12.86 4.50 2.26
N ALA A 114 14.07 5.01 1.98
CA ALA A 114 15.10 4.25 1.29
C ALA A 114 15.21 2.83 1.87
N ASP A 115 15.21 1.83 0.99
CA ASP A 115 15.12 0.42 1.37
C ASP A 115 16.07 0.09 2.52
N GLY A 116 15.49 -0.48 3.58
CA GLY A 116 16.22 -0.90 4.77
C GLY A 116 16.64 0.19 5.76
N LYS A 117 16.51 1.49 5.45
CA LYS A 117 16.91 2.57 6.38
C LYS A 117 15.88 2.87 7.47
N ASP A 118 14.59 2.62 7.22
CA ASP A 118 13.54 2.81 8.22
C ASP A 118 12.35 1.85 7.99
N LYS A 119 12.56 0.58 8.32
CA LYS A 119 11.53 -0.47 8.19
C LYS A 119 10.27 -0.16 9.00
N ALA A 120 10.37 0.64 10.08
CA ALA A 120 9.22 1.05 10.88
C ALA A 120 8.27 1.96 10.09
N LYS A 121 8.75 2.67 9.07
CA LYS A 121 7.91 3.50 8.19
C LYS A 121 7.34 2.73 6.98
N MET A 122 7.80 1.50 6.75
CA MET A 122 7.35 0.64 5.67
C MET A 122 6.20 -0.24 6.16
N ARG A 123 4.98 0.06 5.73
CA ARG A 123 3.78 -0.70 6.10
C ARG A 123 3.64 -1.90 5.17
N LEU A 124 3.51 -3.12 5.70
CA LEU A 124 3.19 -4.27 4.86
C LEU A 124 1.82 -4.08 4.18
N CYS A 125 1.68 -4.52 2.94
CA CYS A 125 0.42 -4.37 2.24
C CYS A 125 -0.59 -5.44 2.69
N ARG A 126 -1.77 -5.03 3.17
CA ARG A 126 -2.82 -5.96 3.59
C ARG A 126 -3.27 -6.89 2.46
N GLY A 127 -3.43 -6.37 1.24
CA GLY A 127 -3.80 -7.20 0.09
C GLY A 127 -2.77 -8.31 -0.17
N PHE A 128 -1.49 -7.97 -0.09
CA PHE A 128 -0.40 -8.95 -0.18
C PHE A 128 -0.48 -9.98 0.96
N LEU A 129 -0.68 -9.55 2.21
CA LEU A 129 -0.82 -10.45 3.36
C LEU A 129 -2.02 -11.39 3.23
N ASN A 130 -3.16 -10.89 2.73
CA ASN A 130 -4.37 -11.70 2.53
C ASN A 130 -4.14 -12.77 1.45
N MET A 131 -3.53 -12.39 0.32
CA MET A 131 -3.16 -13.34 -0.73
C MET A 131 -2.19 -14.41 -0.18
N TRP A 132 -1.16 -13.98 0.56
CA TRP A 132 -0.17 -14.89 1.13
C TRP A 132 -0.77 -15.85 2.15
N GLY A 133 -1.60 -15.34 3.07
CA GLY A 133 -2.33 -16.14 4.04
C GLY A 133 -3.24 -17.18 3.38
N ALA A 134 -3.95 -16.81 2.31
CA ALA A 134 -4.76 -17.75 1.54
C ALA A 134 -3.92 -18.87 0.90
N ASN A 135 -2.69 -18.56 0.44
CA ASN A 135 -1.78 -19.56 -0.11
C ASN A 135 -1.24 -20.51 0.97
N ILE A 136 -0.86 -19.99 2.14
CA ILE A 136 -0.44 -20.82 3.29
C ILE A 136 -1.57 -21.79 3.68
N LEU A 137 -2.80 -21.29 3.84
CA LEU A 137 -3.94 -22.13 4.22
C LEU A 137 -4.21 -23.24 3.20
N LYS A 138 -4.08 -22.95 1.89
CA LYS A 138 -4.19 -23.97 0.83
C LYS A 138 -3.12 -25.05 0.96
N GLN A 139 -1.87 -24.66 1.24
CA GLN A 139 -0.77 -25.61 1.43
C GLN A 139 -0.99 -26.52 2.65
N MET A 140 -1.35 -25.93 3.80
CA MET A 140 -1.67 -26.68 5.02
C MET A 140 -2.80 -27.69 4.80
N ASN A 141 -3.87 -27.28 4.09
CA ASN A 141 -5.00 -28.16 3.82
C ASN A 141 -4.66 -29.29 2.84
N ALA A 142 -3.78 -29.04 1.85
CA ALA A 142 -3.31 -30.06 0.93
C ALA A 142 -2.44 -31.12 1.65
N GLU A 143 -1.58 -30.71 2.58
CA GLU A 143 -0.78 -31.62 3.40
C GLU A 143 -1.66 -32.49 4.32
N THR A 144 -2.74 -31.93 4.86
CA THR A 144 -3.68 -32.66 5.73
C THR A 144 -4.55 -33.67 4.96
N SER A 145 -4.74 -33.47 3.64
CA SER A 145 -5.55 -34.36 2.79
C SER A 145 -4.78 -35.56 2.25
N HIS A 146 -3.47 -35.65 2.53
CA HIS A 146 -2.60 -36.75 2.15
C HIS A 146 -2.18 -37.64 3.35
N VAL A 147 -2.88 -37.50 4.48
CA VAL A 147 -2.74 -38.34 5.69
C VAL A 147 -3.94 -39.25 5.85
#